data_AF-A8PWW1-F1
#
_entry.id   AF-A8PWW1-F1
#
_cell.length_a   1.000
_cell.length_b   1.000
_cell.length_c   1.000
_cell.angle_alpha   90.00
_cell.angle_beta   90.00
_cell.angle_gamma   90.00
#
_symmetry.space_group_name_H-M   'P 1'
#
loop_
_entity.id
_entity.type
_entity.pdbx_description
1 polymer ?
#
loop_
_entity_poly.entity_id
_entity_poly.type
_entity_poly.pdbx_seq_one_letter_code
_entity_poly.pdbx_strand_id
1 'polypeptide(L)'
;MTQPTSSAKDTLPSTLLRLCVLCASSLEAMSTSPTETVDKTAASQDGRALSERISSDTLALVQKVRKEVTALSLAMRPSSSFEPQDHSEPLDGVDDKSIEAASHLLQSLATEAVPKLVFLANMALTRVRVYSIADSAEHDPLVEQARESGAHIVLGEGAKGPLADKACLGALFVKDLRLLITDIVAGIGELCQSFMDTRTRTVLARAQQKREGTGKPSNPLPPPSRAASLALTKKLWTLCDAAEGDKTHTPAYVARLPRNNYEALCKSIRRNELLMRDSQSELQDALDDAQSHAIGAASDSATEQASDSAPKQEPASSDETEELDDVEDMWEQNVLASEEGRVTARAVLDLVTSGIKLVQSLSKSLPKDASEHRLDDIANCMDALAAAQDELTCAALFEDDSSETNVNASTIAYVDACKQLCERVDGRTIPDIESLASKLKSSQPST
;
A
#
# COMPACT_ATOMS: atom_id res chain seq x y z
N MET A 1 -45.29 -36.42 -10.87
CA MET A 1 -44.21 -35.95 -9.98
C MET A 1 -43.47 -34.85 -10.71
N THR A 2 -43.88 -33.60 -10.50
CA THR A 2 -43.18 -32.41 -11.00
C THR A 2 -42.02 -32.12 -10.07
N GLN A 3 -40.79 -32.15 -10.57
CA GLN A 3 -39.64 -31.62 -9.83
C GLN A 3 -39.91 -30.14 -9.49
N PRO A 4 -39.65 -29.67 -8.26
CA PRO A 4 -39.71 -28.25 -7.98
C PRO A 4 -38.59 -27.57 -8.76
N THR A 5 -38.95 -26.73 -9.73
CA THR A 5 -38.02 -25.83 -10.40
C THR A 5 -37.46 -24.88 -9.36
N SER A 6 -36.21 -25.06 -8.95
CA SER A 6 -35.52 -24.13 -8.05
C SER A 6 -35.53 -22.75 -8.67
N SER A 7 -36.08 -21.76 -7.97
CA SER A 7 -36.11 -20.38 -8.48
C SER A 7 -34.69 -19.81 -8.43
N ALA A 8 -34.36 -18.85 -9.31
CA ALA A 8 -33.05 -18.18 -9.28
C ALA A 8 -32.75 -17.58 -7.88
N LYS A 9 -33.80 -17.12 -7.17
CA LYS A 9 -33.77 -16.67 -5.77
C LYS A 9 -33.22 -17.72 -4.80
N ASP A 10 -33.56 -18.99 -4.97
CA ASP A 10 -33.10 -20.07 -4.09
C ASP A 10 -31.61 -20.38 -4.30
N THR A 11 -31.09 -20.12 -5.51
CA THR A 11 -29.71 -20.45 -5.89
C THR A 11 -28.71 -19.33 -5.63
N LEU A 12 -29.17 -18.07 -5.64
CA LEU A 12 -28.33 -16.89 -5.47
C LEU A 12 -27.49 -16.90 -4.17
N PRO A 13 -28.03 -17.25 -2.99
CA PRO A 13 -27.22 -17.33 -1.77
C PRO A 13 -26.06 -18.33 -1.88
N SER A 14 -26.27 -19.44 -2.57
CA SER A 14 -25.21 -20.44 -2.82
C SER A 14 -24.13 -19.89 -3.75
N THR A 15 -24.52 -19.16 -4.80
CA THR A 15 -23.59 -18.51 -5.75
C THR A 15 -22.74 -17.45 -5.05
N LEU A 16 -23.36 -16.58 -4.23
CA LEU A 16 -22.66 -15.58 -3.42
C LEU A 16 -21.66 -16.25 -2.47
N LEU A 17 -22.08 -17.30 -1.75
CA LEU A 17 -21.22 -18.02 -0.82
C LEU A 17 -20.01 -18.65 -1.51
N ARG A 18 -20.23 -19.31 -2.66
CA ARG A 18 -19.15 -19.92 -3.46
C ARG A 18 -18.13 -18.88 -3.92
N LEU A 19 -18.59 -17.72 -4.40
CA LEU A 19 -17.68 -16.65 -4.83
C LEU A 19 -16.89 -16.07 -3.65
N CYS A 20 -17.51 -15.84 -2.48
CA CYS A 20 -16.77 -15.39 -1.30
C CYS A 20 -15.70 -16.40 -0.87
N VAL A 21 -16.02 -17.69 -0.86
CA VAL A 21 -15.05 -18.75 -0.54
C VAL A 21 -13.93 -18.80 -1.58
N LEU A 22 -14.25 -18.64 -2.86
CA LEU A 22 -13.26 -18.57 -3.94
C LEU A 22 -12.31 -17.37 -3.77
N CYS A 23 -12.85 -16.17 -3.52
CA CYS A 23 -12.04 -14.98 -3.27
C CYS A 23 -11.13 -15.21 -2.07
N ALA A 24 -11.67 -15.68 -0.95
CA ALA A 24 -10.92 -15.93 0.26
C ALA A 24 -9.78 -16.95 0.02
N SER A 25 -10.08 -18.09 -0.61
CA SER A 25 -9.12 -19.14 -0.95
C SER A 25 -8.04 -18.64 -1.92
N SER A 26 -8.43 -17.80 -2.88
CA SER A 26 -7.51 -17.19 -3.84
C SER A 26 -6.52 -16.25 -3.18
N LEU A 27 -6.97 -15.43 -2.22
CA LEU A 27 -6.10 -14.54 -1.46
C LEU A 27 -5.04 -15.30 -0.66
N GLU A 28 -5.38 -16.47 -0.09
CA GLU A 28 -4.41 -17.34 0.61
C GLU A 28 -3.48 -18.09 -0.36
N ALA A 29 -3.98 -18.52 -1.53
CA ALA A 29 -3.12 -19.11 -2.55
C ALA A 29 -2.06 -18.10 -3.04
N MET A 30 -2.43 -16.81 -3.13
CA MET A 30 -1.49 -15.77 -3.49
C MET A 30 -0.45 -15.51 -2.39
N SER A 31 -0.75 -15.71 -1.11
CA SER A 31 0.20 -15.43 -0.02
C SER A 31 1.28 -16.51 0.15
N THR A 32 1.07 -17.71 -0.38
CA THR A 32 1.95 -18.89 -0.17
C THR A 32 2.84 -19.23 -1.36
N SER A 33 2.73 -18.49 -2.47
CA SER A 33 3.45 -18.78 -3.71
C SER A 33 4.94 -18.36 -3.65
N PRO A 34 5.87 -19.14 -4.23
CA PRO A 34 7.30 -18.84 -4.19
C PRO A 34 7.66 -17.66 -5.12
N THR A 35 8.70 -16.93 -4.72
CA THR A 35 9.21 -15.73 -5.42
C THR A 35 10.31 -16.02 -6.43
N GLU A 36 10.81 -17.26 -6.47
CA GLU A 36 11.93 -17.66 -7.31
C GLU A 36 11.59 -18.93 -8.09
N THR A 37 12.03 -18.98 -9.34
CA THR A 37 11.90 -20.15 -10.20
C THR A 37 13.25 -20.56 -10.76
N VAL A 38 13.53 -21.86 -10.75
CA VAL A 38 14.69 -22.45 -11.41
C VAL A 38 14.19 -23.30 -12.56
N ASP A 39 14.21 -22.73 -13.77
CA ASP A 39 13.66 -23.41 -14.94
C ASP A 39 14.31 -22.94 -16.24
N LYS A 40 14.68 -23.91 -17.09
CA LYS A 40 15.36 -23.64 -18.37
C LYS A 40 14.44 -22.96 -19.37
N THR A 41 13.16 -23.32 -19.39
CA THR A 41 12.20 -22.73 -20.34
C THR A 41 11.90 -21.29 -19.94
N ALA A 42 11.68 -21.02 -18.65
CA ALA A 42 11.50 -19.68 -18.13
C ALA A 42 12.74 -18.82 -18.34
N ALA A 43 13.95 -19.35 -18.10
CA ALA A 43 15.20 -18.62 -18.29
C ALA A 43 15.46 -18.18 -19.76
N SER A 44 14.80 -18.83 -20.72
CA SER A 44 14.90 -18.47 -22.15
C SER A 44 13.89 -17.41 -22.60
N GLN A 45 12.92 -17.04 -21.75
CA GLN A 45 11.87 -16.08 -22.09
C GLN A 45 12.33 -14.63 -21.90
N ASP A 46 11.66 -13.72 -22.60
CA ASP A 46 11.83 -12.28 -22.41
C ASP A 46 10.86 -11.79 -21.34
N GLY A 47 11.43 -11.44 -20.18
CA GLY A 47 10.70 -10.92 -19.02
C GLY A 47 10.00 -9.59 -19.31
N ARG A 48 10.58 -8.72 -20.13
CA ARG A 48 9.98 -7.43 -20.46
C ARG A 48 8.76 -7.59 -21.37
N ALA A 49 8.88 -8.43 -22.41
CA ALA A 49 7.73 -8.74 -23.26
C ALA A 49 6.60 -9.41 -22.46
N LEU A 50 6.97 -10.24 -21.49
CA LEU A 50 6.02 -10.88 -20.59
C LEU A 50 5.36 -9.88 -19.62
N SER A 51 6.10 -8.95 -19.02
CA SER A 51 5.53 -7.94 -18.10
C SER A 51 4.50 -7.07 -18.80
N GLU A 52 4.79 -6.64 -20.03
CA GLU A 52 3.88 -5.84 -20.85
C GLU A 52 2.60 -6.61 -21.18
N ARG A 53 2.73 -7.90 -21.50
CA ARG A 53 1.58 -8.78 -21.75
C ARG A 53 0.74 -8.98 -20.49
N ILE A 54 1.37 -9.27 -19.35
CA ILE A 54 0.68 -9.43 -18.05
C ILE A 54 -0.07 -8.14 -17.70
N SER A 55 0.56 -6.98 -17.86
CA SER A 55 -0.06 -5.68 -17.61
C SER A 55 -1.27 -5.46 -18.51
N SER A 56 -1.14 -5.72 -19.82
CA SER A 56 -2.25 -5.62 -20.79
C SER A 56 -3.42 -6.56 -20.46
N ASP A 57 -3.12 -7.84 -20.19
CA ASP A 57 -4.14 -8.85 -19.86
C ASP A 57 -4.85 -8.50 -18.54
N THR A 58 -4.10 -7.98 -17.57
CA THR A 58 -4.66 -7.50 -16.30
C THR A 58 -5.60 -6.32 -16.52
N LEU A 59 -5.20 -5.30 -17.29
CA LEU A 59 -6.05 -4.14 -17.59
C LEU A 59 -7.36 -4.55 -18.27
N ALA A 60 -7.31 -5.51 -19.21
CA ALA A 60 -8.51 -6.03 -19.86
C ALA A 60 -9.46 -6.73 -18.86
N LEU A 61 -8.91 -7.49 -17.91
CA LEU A 61 -9.68 -8.13 -16.85
C LEU A 61 -10.27 -7.11 -15.87
N VAL A 62 -9.49 -6.11 -15.47
CA VAL A 62 -9.93 -5.01 -14.60
C VAL A 62 -11.09 -4.23 -15.24
N GLN A 63 -11.03 -3.97 -16.54
CA GLN A 63 -12.13 -3.39 -17.31
C GLN A 63 -13.39 -4.24 -17.29
N LYS A 64 -13.22 -5.56 -17.44
CA LYS A 64 -14.33 -6.51 -17.37
C LYS A 64 -14.95 -6.49 -15.96
N VAL A 65 -14.14 -6.55 -14.92
CA VAL A 65 -14.58 -6.44 -13.52
C VAL A 65 -15.38 -5.16 -13.32
N ARG A 66 -14.83 -3.99 -13.70
CA ARG A 66 -15.53 -2.68 -13.59
C ARG A 66 -16.93 -2.74 -14.18
N LYS A 67 -17.07 -3.26 -15.41
CA LYS A 67 -18.37 -3.41 -16.09
C LYS A 67 -19.30 -4.37 -15.34
N GLU A 68 -18.78 -5.51 -14.90
CA GLU A 68 -19.57 -6.54 -14.22
C GLU A 68 -20.04 -6.09 -12.84
N VAL A 69 -19.22 -5.43 -12.02
CA VAL A 69 -19.68 -4.92 -10.71
C VAL A 69 -20.62 -3.73 -10.83
N THR A 70 -20.46 -2.87 -11.84
CA THR A 70 -21.47 -1.84 -12.14
C THR A 70 -22.80 -2.47 -12.56
N ALA A 71 -22.77 -3.43 -13.48
CA ALA A 71 -23.97 -4.14 -13.92
C ALA A 71 -24.63 -4.92 -12.77
N LEU A 72 -23.83 -5.52 -11.88
CA LEU A 72 -24.31 -6.24 -10.70
C LEU A 72 -25.01 -5.29 -9.74
N SER A 73 -24.44 -4.12 -9.48
CA SER A 73 -25.04 -3.11 -8.62
C SER A 73 -26.35 -2.56 -9.21
N LEU A 74 -26.49 -2.50 -10.53
CA LEU A 74 -27.74 -2.14 -11.21
C LEU A 74 -28.78 -3.27 -11.14
N ALA A 75 -28.36 -4.52 -11.33
CA ALA A 75 -29.23 -5.69 -11.24
C ALA A 75 -29.75 -5.89 -9.81
N MET A 76 -28.94 -5.67 -8.79
CA MET A 76 -29.36 -5.78 -7.38
C MET A 76 -30.13 -4.54 -6.87
N ARG A 77 -30.75 -3.76 -7.76
CA ARG A 77 -31.57 -2.60 -7.39
C ARG A 77 -33.01 -3.06 -7.08
N PRO A 78 -33.59 -2.66 -5.94
CA PRO A 78 -35.02 -2.91 -5.68
C PRO A 78 -35.91 -2.21 -6.71
N SER A 79 -37.09 -2.79 -6.96
CA SER A 79 -38.14 -2.17 -7.77
C SER A 79 -38.49 -0.78 -7.24
N SER A 80 -38.84 0.15 -8.13
CA SER A 80 -39.29 1.50 -7.75
C SER A 80 -40.59 1.49 -6.93
N SER A 81 -41.31 0.37 -6.91
CA SER A 81 -42.52 0.15 -6.13
C SER A 81 -42.27 -0.47 -4.75
N PHE A 82 -41.01 -0.78 -4.41
CA PHE A 82 -40.66 -1.40 -3.13
C PHE A 82 -40.43 -0.33 -2.06
N GLU A 83 -41.17 -0.41 -0.96
CA GLU A 83 -40.97 0.41 0.23
C GLU A 83 -40.17 -0.39 1.26
N PRO A 84 -38.92 -0.01 1.56
CA PRO A 84 -38.09 -0.71 2.54
C PRO A 84 -38.66 -0.52 3.96
N GLN A 85 -38.82 -1.63 4.67
CA GLN A 85 -39.13 -1.69 6.11
C GLN A 85 -37.84 -1.85 6.94
N ASP A 86 -37.92 -1.58 8.25
CA ASP A 86 -36.79 -1.63 9.21
C ASP A 86 -36.05 -2.99 9.30
N HIS A 87 -36.63 -4.07 8.75
CA HIS A 87 -36.04 -5.41 8.69
C HIS A 87 -35.82 -5.93 7.27
N SER A 88 -35.81 -5.06 6.27
CA SER A 88 -35.62 -5.49 4.88
C SER A 88 -34.23 -6.09 4.67
N GLU A 89 -34.18 -7.26 4.07
CA GLU A 89 -32.95 -7.89 3.63
C GLU A 89 -32.43 -7.23 2.34
N PRO A 90 -31.12 -7.34 2.01
CA PRO A 90 -30.53 -6.67 0.84
C PRO A 90 -31.17 -6.98 -0.51
N LEU A 91 -31.85 -8.13 -0.61
CA LEU A 91 -32.46 -8.64 -1.83
C LEU A 91 -33.98 -8.43 -1.87
N ASP A 92 -34.56 -7.82 -0.83
CA ASP A 92 -35.99 -7.55 -0.80
C ASP A 92 -36.36 -6.52 -1.87
N GLY A 93 -37.44 -6.81 -2.59
CA GLY A 93 -37.93 -5.96 -3.68
C GLY A 93 -37.18 -6.10 -5.01
N VAL A 94 -36.18 -6.98 -5.13
CA VAL A 94 -35.51 -7.27 -6.41
C VAL A 94 -36.32 -8.29 -7.21
N ASP A 95 -36.58 -8.01 -8.49
CA ASP A 95 -37.35 -8.88 -9.37
C ASP A 95 -36.55 -10.10 -9.86
N ASP A 96 -37.24 -11.15 -10.30
CA ASP A 96 -36.61 -12.43 -10.65
C ASP A 96 -35.66 -12.31 -11.86
N LYS A 97 -35.94 -11.42 -12.82
CA LYS A 97 -35.06 -11.22 -13.99
C LYS A 97 -33.77 -10.53 -13.58
N SER A 98 -33.87 -9.56 -12.67
CA SER A 98 -32.73 -8.89 -12.07
C SER A 98 -31.84 -9.87 -11.28
N ILE A 99 -32.44 -10.82 -10.55
CA ILE A 99 -31.71 -11.88 -9.83
C ILE A 99 -31.03 -12.87 -10.78
N GLU A 100 -31.69 -13.22 -11.89
CA GLU A 100 -31.10 -14.06 -12.93
C GLU A 100 -29.91 -13.38 -13.61
N ALA A 101 -30.05 -12.09 -13.96
CA ALA A 101 -28.96 -11.28 -14.50
C ALA A 101 -27.78 -11.17 -13.52
N ALA A 102 -28.07 -10.91 -12.23
CA ALA A 102 -27.05 -10.86 -11.19
C ALA A 102 -26.34 -12.20 -11.02
N SER A 103 -27.06 -13.33 -11.09
CA SER A 103 -26.49 -14.67 -11.01
C SER A 103 -25.51 -14.95 -12.14
N HIS A 104 -25.83 -14.54 -13.37
CA HIS A 104 -24.91 -14.63 -14.50
C HIS A 104 -23.64 -13.78 -14.32
N LEU A 105 -23.76 -12.56 -13.80
CA LEU A 105 -22.62 -11.69 -13.53
C LEU A 105 -21.70 -12.27 -12.45
N LEU A 106 -22.27 -12.77 -11.36
CA LEU A 106 -21.53 -13.45 -10.29
C LEU A 106 -20.83 -14.71 -10.80
N GLN A 107 -21.46 -15.47 -11.70
CA GLN A 107 -20.84 -16.65 -12.31
C GLN A 107 -19.69 -16.27 -13.24
N SER A 108 -19.81 -15.19 -14.02
CA SER A 108 -18.69 -14.66 -14.83
C SER A 108 -17.52 -14.23 -13.94
N LEU A 109 -17.77 -13.52 -12.85
CA LEU A 109 -16.73 -13.15 -11.88
C LEU A 109 -16.03 -14.40 -11.30
N ALA A 110 -16.80 -15.43 -10.95
CA ALA A 110 -16.30 -16.66 -10.34
C ALA A 110 -15.52 -17.58 -11.30
N THR A 111 -15.87 -17.61 -12.58
CA THR A 111 -15.28 -18.54 -13.56
C THR A 111 -14.21 -17.90 -14.43
N GLU A 112 -14.31 -16.59 -14.67
CA GLU A 112 -13.45 -15.87 -15.60
C GLU A 112 -12.56 -14.85 -14.88
N ALA A 113 -13.15 -13.89 -14.17
CA ALA A 113 -12.39 -12.74 -13.69
C ALA A 113 -11.43 -13.10 -12.53
N VAL A 114 -11.97 -13.62 -11.42
CA VAL A 114 -11.18 -13.91 -10.22
C VAL A 114 -10.07 -14.95 -10.50
N PRO A 115 -10.35 -16.11 -11.12
CA PRO A 115 -9.29 -17.10 -11.37
C PRO A 115 -8.18 -16.58 -12.29
N LYS A 116 -8.52 -15.80 -13.33
CA LYS A 116 -7.52 -15.28 -14.28
C LYS A 116 -6.65 -14.19 -13.65
N LEU A 117 -7.23 -13.31 -12.84
CA LEU A 117 -6.46 -12.31 -12.09
C LEU A 117 -5.46 -13.01 -11.16
N VAL A 118 -5.93 -13.98 -10.38
CA VAL A 118 -5.08 -14.73 -9.43
C VAL A 118 -3.98 -15.52 -10.15
N PHE A 119 -4.30 -16.11 -11.30
CA PHE A 119 -3.32 -16.76 -12.15
C PHE A 119 -2.22 -15.80 -12.61
N LEU A 120 -2.58 -14.60 -13.09
CA LEU A 120 -1.61 -13.58 -13.50
C LEU A 120 -0.71 -13.14 -12.33
N ALA A 121 -1.30 -12.94 -11.14
CA ALA A 121 -0.55 -12.60 -9.93
C ALA A 121 0.50 -13.67 -9.56
N ASN A 122 0.10 -14.95 -9.55
CA ASN A 122 1.00 -16.06 -9.18
C ASN A 122 2.05 -16.34 -10.27
N MET A 123 1.65 -16.24 -11.54
CA MET A 123 2.57 -16.36 -12.67
C MET A 123 3.62 -15.24 -12.65
N ALA A 124 3.24 -14.03 -12.26
CA ALA A 124 4.18 -12.93 -12.11
C ALA A 124 5.13 -13.15 -10.91
N LEU A 125 4.60 -13.64 -9.78
CA LEU A 125 5.39 -13.89 -8.56
C LEU A 125 6.50 -14.90 -8.76
N THR A 126 6.19 -16.02 -9.41
CA THR A 126 7.17 -17.07 -9.71
C THR A 126 8.29 -16.56 -10.63
N ARG A 127 8.08 -15.46 -11.36
CA ARG A 127 9.06 -14.86 -12.28
C ARG A 127 9.69 -13.57 -11.77
N VAL A 128 9.58 -13.28 -10.47
CA VAL A 128 10.34 -12.16 -9.86
C VAL A 128 11.83 -12.38 -10.07
N ARG A 129 12.34 -13.59 -9.75
CA ARG A 129 13.71 -14.03 -10.04
C ARG A 129 13.70 -15.37 -10.75
N VAL A 130 14.33 -15.42 -11.92
CA VAL A 130 14.44 -16.63 -12.73
C VAL A 130 15.90 -17.04 -12.80
N TYR A 131 16.19 -18.25 -12.34
CA TYR A 131 17.50 -18.86 -12.44
C TYR A 131 17.50 -19.92 -13.53
N SER A 132 18.61 -20.03 -14.25
CA SER A 132 18.88 -21.24 -15.03
C SER A 132 19.12 -22.42 -14.09
N ILE A 133 18.90 -23.64 -14.59
CA ILE A 133 19.24 -24.86 -13.84
C ILE A 133 20.74 -25.12 -13.97
N ALA A 134 21.40 -25.51 -12.88
CA ALA A 134 22.80 -25.93 -12.95
C ALA A 134 22.90 -27.27 -13.70
N ASP A 135 23.94 -27.47 -14.51
CA ASP A 135 24.14 -28.70 -15.29
C ASP A 135 24.11 -29.97 -14.41
N SER A 136 24.59 -29.87 -13.17
CA SER A 136 24.58 -30.95 -12.17
C SER A 136 23.18 -31.33 -11.69
N ALA A 137 22.25 -30.38 -11.63
CA ALA A 137 20.87 -30.58 -11.23
C ALA A 137 19.95 -30.88 -12.42
N GLU A 138 20.33 -30.47 -13.64
CA GLU A 138 19.55 -30.72 -14.85
C GLU A 138 19.46 -32.21 -15.18
N HIS A 139 20.51 -32.97 -14.87
CA HIS A 139 20.60 -34.41 -15.13
C HIS A 139 20.25 -35.26 -13.89
N ASP A 140 19.67 -34.65 -12.85
CA ASP A 140 19.22 -35.40 -11.67
C ASP A 140 17.91 -36.13 -12.00
N PRO A 141 17.88 -37.48 -11.94
CA PRO A 141 16.67 -38.26 -12.25
C PRO A 141 15.49 -37.93 -11.33
N LEU A 142 15.73 -37.40 -10.12
CA LEU A 142 14.66 -36.95 -9.22
C LEU A 142 14.00 -35.66 -9.71
N VAL A 143 14.76 -34.78 -10.37
CA VAL A 143 14.22 -33.54 -10.96
C VAL A 143 13.35 -33.87 -12.17
N GLU A 144 13.77 -34.82 -13.01
CA GLU A 144 12.94 -35.32 -14.11
C GLU A 144 11.65 -35.98 -13.60
N GLN A 145 11.76 -36.89 -12.63
CA GLN A 145 10.60 -37.55 -12.03
C GLN A 145 9.65 -36.55 -11.35
N ALA A 146 10.18 -35.55 -10.66
CA ALA A 146 9.37 -34.50 -10.05
C ALA A 146 8.62 -33.67 -11.09
N ARG A 147 9.26 -33.34 -12.24
CA ARG A 147 8.59 -32.66 -13.37
C ARG A 147 7.48 -33.51 -13.96
N GLU A 148 7.72 -34.80 -14.19
CA GLU A 148 6.71 -35.73 -14.71
C GLU A 148 5.51 -35.87 -13.77
N SER A 149 5.75 -35.81 -12.45
CA SER A 149 4.68 -35.87 -11.45
C SER A 149 3.92 -34.55 -11.25
N GLY A 150 4.34 -33.46 -11.92
CA GLY A 150 3.75 -32.14 -11.77
C GLY A 150 4.07 -31.46 -10.42
N ALA A 151 5.09 -31.94 -9.72
CA ALA A 151 5.51 -31.39 -8.43
C ALA A 151 6.16 -30.01 -8.61
N HIS A 152 5.95 -29.13 -7.64
CA HIS A 152 6.67 -27.87 -7.57
C HIS A 152 8.09 -28.13 -7.05
N ILE A 153 9.09 -27.94 -7.90
CA ILE A 153 10.49 -28.19 -7.55
C ILE A 153 11.07 -26.95 -6.89
N VAL A 154 11.61 -27.11 -5.68
CA VAL A 154 12.37 -26.07 -4.99
C VAL A 154 13.81 -26.55 -4.89
N LEU A 155 14.68 -25.94 -5.70
CA LEU A 155 16.11 -26.26 -5.73
C LEU A 155 16.86 -25.37 -4.72
N GLY A 156 17.73 -25.98 -3.91
CA GLY A 156 18.61 -25.27 -2.99
C GLY A 156 19.67 -24.44 -3.73
N GLU A 157 20.37 -23.55 -3.01
CA GLU A 157 21.34 -22.61 -3.60
C GLU A 157 22.40 -23.28 -4.48
N GLY A 158 22.91 -24.45 -4.09
CA GLY A 158 23.91 -25.20 -4.87
C GLY A 158 23.40 -25.83 -6.18
N ALA A 159 22.08 -25.83 -6.40
CA ALA A 159 21.44 -26.35 -7.61
C ALA A 159 20.88 -25.22 -8.52
N LYS A 160 20.97 -23.96 -8.07
CA LYS A 160 20.66 -22.78 -8.88
C LYS A 160 21.84 -22.50 -9.82
N GLY A 161 21.56 -22.43 -11.11
CA GLY A 161 22.49 -21.89 -12.10
C GLY A 161 22.53 -20.35 -12.06
N PRO A 162 23.23 -19.69 -13.00
CA PRO A 162 23.25 -18.23 -13.08
C PRO A 162 21.84 -17.63 -13.21
N LEU A 163 21.69 -16.42 -12.65
CA LEU A 163 20.48 -15.61 -12.76
C LEU A 163 20.25 -15.24 -14.23
N ALA A 164 19.05 -15.53 -14.72
CA ALA A 164 18.62 -15.17 -16.06
C ALA A 164 17.98 -13.78 -16.05
N ASP A 165 18.79 -12.73 -15.93
CA ASP A 165 18.33 -11.35 -15.76
C ASP A 165 17.26 -10.90 -16.78
N LYS A 166 17.39 -11.35 -18.04
CA LYS A 166 16.46 -11.01 -19.12
C LYS A 166 15.08 -11.67 -18.98
N ALA A 167 14.97 -12.73 -18.18
CA ALA A 167 13.73 -13.45 -17.94
C ALA A 167 12.99 -12.99 -16.67
N CYS A 168 13.65 -12.19 -15.82
CA CYS A 168 13.07 -11.66 -14.59
C CYS A 168 12.03 -10.58 -14.89
N LEU A 169 11.02 -10.46 -14.02
CA LEU A 169 10.02 -9.38 -14.07
C LEU A 169 10.33 -8.24 -13.09
N GLY A 170 11.18 -8.49 -12.09
CA GLY A 170 11.47 -7.54 -11.02
C GLY A 170 10.42 -7.50 -9.92
N ALA A 171 10.84 -7.16 -8.70
CA ALA A 171 9.99 -7.20 -7.53
C ALA A 171 8.97 -6.06 -7.50
N LEU A 172 9.31 -4.87 -7.98
CA LEU A 172 8.43 -3.69 -7.89
C LEU A 172 7.17 -3.84 -8.75
N PHE A 173 7.34 -4.24 -10.02
CA PHE A 173 6.21 -4.48 -10.92
C PHE A 173 5.27 -5.55 -10.35
N VAL A 174 5.84 -6.66 -9.88
CA VAL A 174 5.06 -7.76 -9.33
C VAL A 174 4.35 -7.36 -8.03
N LYS A 175 4.99 -6.56 -7.17
CA LYS A 175 4.38 -6.02 -5.95
C LYS A 175 3.14 -5.18 -6.29
N ASP A 176 3.27 -4.22 -7.20
CA ASP A 176 2.17 -3.35 -7.64
C ASP A 176 1.00 -4.15 -8.25
N LEU A 177 1.33 -5.10 -9.14
CA LEU A 177 0.35 -5.98 -9.76
C LEU A 177 -0.43 -6.80 -8.72
N ARG A 178 0.29 -7.39 -7.76
CA ARG A 178 -0.32 -8.24 -6.73
C ARG A 178 -1.14 -7.43 -5.73
N LEU A 179 -0.73 -6.22 -5.37
CA LEU A 179 -1.52 -5.32 -4.54
C LEU A 179 -2.86 -4.99 -5.22
N LEU A 180 -2.83 -4.58 -6.49
CA LEU A 180 -4.05 -4.29 -7.25
C LEU A 180 -4.99 -5.50 -7.32
N ILE A 181 -4.45 -6.69 -7.65
CA ILE A 181 -5.26 -7.92 -7.76
C ILE A 181 -5.83 -8.31 -6.40
N THR A 182 -5.05 -8.16 -5.33
CA THR A 182 -5.50 -8.42 -3.95
C THR A 182 -6.68 -7.53 -3.59
N ASP A 183 -6.56 -6.22 -3.84
CA ASP A 183 -7.62 -5.25 -3.52
C ASP A 183 -8.89 -5.49 -4.33
N ILE A 184 -8.76 -5.85 -5.60
CA ILE A 184 -9.91 -6.19 -6.47
C ILE A 184 -10.59 -7.47 -5.99
N VAL A 185 -9.84 -8.54 -5.74
CA VAL A 185 -10.41 -9.83 -5.31
C VAL A 185 -11.06 -9.71 -3.93
N ALA A 186 -10.42 -8.99 -3.00
CA ALA A 186 -10.97 -8.66 -1.69
C ALA A 186 -12.26 -7.84 -1.82
N GLY A 187 -12.24 -6.77 -2.64
CA GLY A 187 -13.40 -5.92 -2.87
C GLY A 187 -14.58 -6.66 -3.51
N ILE A 188 -14.34 -7.60 -4.44
CA ILE A 188 -15.39 -8.48 -5.00
C ILE A 188 -15.99 -9.34 -3.87
N GLY A 189 -15.15 -9.89 -3.00
CA GLY A 189 -15.58 -10.66 -1.83
C GLY A 189 -16.45 -9.85 -0.88
N GLU A 190 -16.02 -8.64 -0.52
CA GLU A 190 -16.78 -7.68 0.31
C GLU A 190 -18.12 -7.30 -0.33
N LEU A 191 -18.12 -7.02 -1.65
CA LEU A 191 -19.33 -6.68 -2.38
C LEU A 191 -20.35 -7.83 -2.33
N CYS A 192 -19.91 -9.07 -2.54
CA CYS A 192 -20.78 -10.24 -2.43
C CYS A 192 -21.36 -10.39 -1.02
N GLN A 193 -20.56 -10.16 0.02
CA GLN A 193 -21.02 -10.21 1.41
C GLN A 193 -22.08 -9.15 1.72
N SER A 194 -22.02 -7.98 1.07
CA SER A 194 -23.03 -6.93 1.23
C SER A 194 -24.41 -7.28 0.66
N PHE A 195 -24.48 -8.27 -0.25
CA PHE A 195 -25.74 -8.77 -0.82
C PHE A 195 -26.29 -10.01 -0.11
N MET A 196 -25.59 -10.55 0.90
CA MET A 196 -26.02 -11.77 1.60
C MET A 196 -27.06 -11.46 2.69
N ASP A 197 -28.03 -12.35 2.82
CA ASP A 197 -28.96 -12.40 3.96
C ASP A 197 -28.25 -12.78 5.27
N THR A 198 -28.93 -12.58 6.39
CA THR A 198 -28.39 -12.85 7.73
C THR A 198 -28.00 -14.32 7.88
N ARG A 199 -28.78 -15.22 7.28
CA ARG A 199 -28.55 -16.67 7.32
C ARG A 199 -27.25 -17.05 6.60
N THR A 200 -27.03 -16.58 5.38
CA THR A 200 -25.83 -16.90 4.60
C THR A 200 -24.59 -16.28 5.21
N ARG A 201 -24.69 -15.06 5.78
CA ARG A 201 -23.59 -14.43 6.53
C ARG A 201 -23.18 -15.26 7.75
N THR A 202 -24.15 -15.84 8.46
CA THR A 202 -23.85 -16.75 9.59
C THR A 202 -23.11 -18.01 9.13
N VAL A 203 -23.48 -18.57 7.98
CA VAL A 203 -22.79 -19.73 7.39
C VAL A 203 -21.36 -19.36 6.96
N LEU A 204 -21.19 -18.21 6.32
CA LEU A 204 -19.88 -17.70 5.91
C LEU A 204 -18.97 -17.47 7.13
N ALA A 205 -19.47 -16.83 8.19
CA ALA A 205 -18.71 -16.59 9.41
C ALA A 205 -18.22 -17.90 10.05
N ARG A 206 -19.07 -18.94 10.10
CA ARG A 206 -18.67 -20.28 10.57
C ARG A 206 -17.61 -20.91 9.67
N ALA A 207 -17.69 -20.72 8.35
CA ALA A 207 -16.70 -21.23 7.41
C ALA A 207 -15.36 -20.51 7.56
N GLN A 208 -15.37 -19.19 7.73
CA GLN A 208 -14.17 -18.37 8.00
C GLN A 208 -13.51 -18.79 9.32
N GLN A 209 -14.28 -18.92 10.39
CA GLN A 209 -13.76 -19.34 11.70
C GLN A 209 -13.10 -20.74 11.65
N LYS A 210 -13.67 -21.67 10.87
CA LYS A 210 -13.04 -22.99 10.67
C LYS A 210 -11.72 -22.92 9.90
N ARG A 211 -11.60 -21.99 8.95
CA ARG A 211 -10.39 -21.80 8.15
C ARG A 211 -9.29 -21.08 8.91
N GLU A 212 -9.63 -20.03 9.64
CA GLU A 212 -8.68 -19.16 10.34
C GLU A 212 -8.22 -19.74 11.69
N GLY A 213 -8.95 -20.72 12.23
CA GLY A 213 -8.71 -21.33 13.53
C GLY A 213 -9.46 -20.60 14.66
N THR A 214 -9.77 -21.32 15.73
CA THR A 214 -10.44 -20.74 16.91
C THR A 214 -9.52 -19.75 17.61
N GLY A 215 -9.85 -18.45 17.58
CA GLY A 215 -9.17 -17.40 18.36
C GLY A 215 -8.59 -16.23 17.58
N LYS A 216 -8.65 -16.23 16.23
CA LYS A 216 -8.31 -15.02 15.45
C LYS A 216 -9.52 -14.09 15.33
N PRO A 217 -9.35 -12.76 15.52
CA PRO A 217 -10.42 -11.82 15.24
C PRO A 217 -10.75 -11.89 13.75
N SER A 218 -11.95 -12.39 13.42
CA SER A 218 -12.45 -12.37 12.05
C SER A 218 -12.68 -10.91 11.64
N ASN A 219 -12.21 -10.50 10.46
CA ASN A 219 -12.52 -9.17 9.94
C ASN A 219 -14.03 -8.94 9.92
N PRO A 220 -14.52 -7.79 10.40
CA PRO A 220 -15.95 -7.52 10.45
C PRO A 220 -16.53 -7.56 9.03
N LEU A 221 -17.53 -8.42 8.83
CA LEU A 221 -18.25 -8.52 7.56
C LEU A 221 -18.91 -7.16 7.25
N PRO A 222 -18.87 -6.68 6.00
CA PRO A 222 -19.52 -5.43 5.62
C PRO A 222 -21.04 -5.53 5.89
N PRO A 223 -21.69 -4.40 6.22
CA PRO A 223 -23.11 -4.42 6.54
C PRO A 223 -23.93 -4.92 5.34
N PRO A 224 -24.96 -5.77 5.55
CA PRO A 224 -25.83 -6.24 4.50
C PRO A 224 -26.82 -5.12 4.15
N SER A 225 -26.34 -4.09 3.45
CA SER A 225 -27.15 -2.93 3.11
C SER A 225 -26.86 -2.42 1.72
N ARG A 226 -27.87 -1.79 1.11
CA ARG A 226 -27.71 -1.17 -0.21
C ARG A 226 -26.65 -0.07 -0.18
N ALA A 227 -26.58 0.73 0.88
CA ALA A 227 -25.56 1.75 1.06
C ALA A 227 -24.14 1.15 1.03
N ALA A 228 -23.92 0.03 1.73
CA ALA A 228 -22.64 -0.67 1.71
C ALA A 228 -22.31 -1.20 0.30
N SER A 229 -23.27 -1.83 -0.37
CA SER A 229 -23.05 -2.34 -1.73
C SER A 229 -22.70 -1.23 -2.73
N LEU A 230 -23.31 -0.05 -2.61
CA LEU A 230 -23.01 1.12 -3.45
C LEU A 230 -21.60 1.67 -3.15
N ALA A 231 -21.25 1.79 -1.88
CA ALA A 231 -19.91 2.22 -1.47
C ALA A 231 -18.83 1.26 -1.97
N LEU A 232 -19.04 -0.06 -1.86
CA LEU A 232 -18.13 -1.09 -2.35
C LEU A 232 -18.07 -1.13 -3.88
N THR A 233 -19.20 -0.92 -4.56
CA THR A 233 -19.22 -0.77 -6.03
C THR A 233 -18.37 0.43 -6.44
N LYS A 234 -18.51 1.57 -5.76
CA LYS A 234 -17.71 2.77 -6.01
C LYS A 234 -16.22 2.52 -5.75
N LYS A 235 -15.86 1.88 -4.63
CA LYS A 235 -14.48 1.49 -4.29
C LYS A 235 -13.86 0.66 -5.41
N LEU A 236 -14.52 -0.43 -5.83
CA LEU A 236 -14.05 -1.28 -6.93
C LEU A 236 -13.94 -0.53 -8.26
N TRP A 237 -14.93 0.31 -8.56
CA TRP A 237 -14.91 1.13 -9.76
C TRP A 237 -13.69 2.06 -9.77
N THR A 238 -13.45 2.79 -8.67
CA THR A 238 -12.30 3.69 -8.51
C THR A 238 -10.97 2.93 -8.58
N LEU A 239 -10.86 1.74 -7.97
CA LEU A 239 -9.66 0.91 -8.11
C LEU A 239 -9.40 0.49 -9.57
N CYS A 240 -10.45 0.08 -10.27
CA CYS A 240 -10.32 -0.32 -11.68
C CYS A 240 -9.95 0.87 -12.58
N ASP A 241 -10.52 2.04 -12.31
CA ASP A 241 -10.27 3.29 -13.05
C ASP A 241 -8.87 3.85 -12.77
N ALA A 242 -8.42 3.78 -11.51
CA ALA A 242 -7.08 4.12 -11.08
C ALA A 242 -6.02 3.27 -11.80
N ALA A 243 -6.25 1.97 -11.96
CA ALA A 243 -5.35 1.08 -12.68
C ALA A 243 -5.16 1.48 -14.16
N GLU A 244 -6.18 2.06 -14.79
CA GLU A 244 -6.11 2.62 -16.15
C GLU A 244 -5.35 3.95 -16.23
N GLY A 245 -5.19 4.64 -15.10
CA GLY A 245 -4.57 5.95 -14.99
C GLY A 245 -5.56 7.12 -15.11
N ASP A 246 -6.71 7.05 -14.44
CA ASP A 246 -7.61 8.20 -14.31
C ASP A 246 -6.97 9.36 -13.51
N LYS A 247 -7.43 10.59 -13.77
CA LYS A 247 -6.83 11.87 -13.37
C LYS A 247 -7.57 12.57 -12.23
N THR A 248 -8.61 11.97 -11.65
CA THR A 248 -9.58 12.71 -10.83
C THR A 248 -9.03 13.19 -9.48
N HIS A 249 -8.05 12.51 -8.86
CA HIS A 249 -7.50 12.92 -7.55
C HIS A 249 -6.00 12.65 -7.35
N THR A 250 -5.44 11.60 -7.95
CA THR A 250 -4.01 11.26 -7.90
C THR A 250 -3.43 11.44 -9.29
N PRO A 251 -2.19 11.92 -9.48
CA PRO A 251 -1.61 11.99 -10.81
C PRO A 251 -1.66 10.62 -11.47
N ALA A 252 -2.28 10.54 -12.66
CA ALA A 252 -2.58 9.30 -13.38
C ALA A 252 -1.42 8.28 -13.43
N TYR A 253 -0.18 8.78 -13.50
CA TYR A 253 1.01 7.94 -13.58
C TYR A 253 1.44 7.30 -12.24
N VAL A 254 0.93 7.80 -11.11
CA VAL A 254 1.12 7.23 -9.78
C VAL A 254 0.09 6.13 -9.49
N ALA A 255 -1.15 6.29 -9.96
CA ALA A 255 -2.21 5.32 -9.69
C ALA A 255 -2.19 4.12 -10.66
N ARG A 256 -1.77 4.34 -11.92
CA ARG A 256 -1.81 3.32 -12.97
C ARG A 256 -1.02 2.06 -12.62
N LEU A 257 -1.45 0.94 -13.21
CA LEU A 257 -0.67 -0.29 -13.25
C LEU A 257 0.60 -0.06 -14.11
N PRO A 258 1.82 -0.26 -13.57
CA PRO A 258 3.02 -0.19 -14.38
C PRO A 258 3.04 -1.28 -15.47
N ARG A 259 3.74 -1.02 -16.57
CA ARG A 259 3.91 -2.02 -17.66
C ARG A 259 5.12 -2.92 -17.49
N ASN A 260 6.10 -2.46 -16.73
CA ASN A 260 7.36 -3.12 -16.46
C ASN A 260 7.96 -2.55 -15.16
N ASN A 261 9.06 -3.14 -14.70
CA ASN A 261 9.69 -2.75 -13.46
C ASN A 261 10.27 -1.33 -13.49
N TYR A 262 10.73 -0.86 -14.65
CA TYR A 262 11.22 0.52 -14.78
C TYR A 262 10.10 1.55 -14.53
N GLU A 263 8.91 1.33 -15.10
CA GLU A 263 7.75 2.17 -14.79
C GLU A 263 7.35 2.08 -13.31
N ALA A 264 7.45 0.89 -12.70
CA ALA A 264 7.21 0.69 -11.27
C ALA A 264 8.24 1.45 -10.41
N LEU A 265 9.51 1.48 -10.81
CA LEU A 265 10.56 2.28 -10.16
C LEU A 265 10.26 3.78 -10.26
N CYS A 266 9.90 4.29 -11.44
CA CYS A 266 9.54 5.70 -11.60
C CYS A 266 8.35 6.08 -10.70
N LYS A 267 7.35 5.20 -10.60
CA LYS A 267 6.21 5.37 -9.69
C LYS A 267 6.65 5.35 -8.22
N SER A 268 7.51 4.41 -7.82
CA SER A 268 8.05 4.33 -6.46
C SER A 268 8.84 5.59 -6.08
N ILE A 269 9.76 6.04 -6.95
CA ILE A 269 10.53 7.27 -6.74
C ILE A 269 9.60 8.45 -6.53
N ARG A 270 8.57 8.60 -7.39
CA ARG A 270 7.64 9.72 -7.23
C ARG A 270 6.89 9.66 -5.91
N ARG A 271 6.40 8.49 -5.51
CA ARG A 271 5.69 8.31 -4.24
C ARG A 271 6.58 8.71 -3.06
N ASN A 272 7.82 8.24 -3.03
CA ASN A 272 8.79 8.61 -2.00
C ASN A 272 9.14 10.10 -2.03
N GLU A 273 9.29 10.69 -3.22
CA GLU A 273 9.50 12.13 -3.38
C GLU A 273 8.31 12.97 -2.89
N LEU A 274 7.09 12.44 -2.91
CA LEU A 274 5.91 13.09 -2.31
C LEU A 274 5.95 12.98 -0.79
N LEU A 275 6.21 11.79 -0.24
CA LEU A 275 6.38 11.60 1.21
C LEU A 275 7.47 12.51 1.79
N MET A 276 8.61 12.61 1.11
CA MET A 276 9.70 13.51 1.49
C MET A 276 9.29 14.99 1.42
N ARG A 277 8.41 15.38 0.49
CA ARG A 277 7.90 16.76 0.46
C ARG A 277 6.90 17.02 1.58
N ASP A 278 6.07 16.04 1.89
CA ASP A 278 5.08 16.16 2.95
C ASP A 278 5.80 16.34 4.29
N SER A 279 6.83 15.53 4.60
CA SER A 279 7.62 15.69 5.83
C SER A 279 8.48 16.96 5.84
N GLN A 280 8.90 17.47 4.67
CA GLN A 280 9.53 18.78 4.56
C GLN A 280 8.54 19.91 4.88
N SER A 281 7.30 19.82 4.38
CA SER A 281 6.25 20.80 4.64
C SER A 281 5.93 20.84 6.13
N GLU A 282 5.76 19.67 6.75
CA GLU A 282 5.51 19.55 8.19
C GLU A 282 6.59 20.26 9.04
N LEU A 283 7.87 20.04 8.71
CA LEU A 283 8.98 20.72 9.38
C LEU A 283 8.97 22.24 9.16
N GLN A 284 8.64 22.69 7.94
CA GLN A 284 8.56 24.11 7.61
C GLN A 284 7.37 24.79 8.30
N ASP A 285 6.21 24.16 8.31
CA ASP A 285 4.99 24.64 8.96
C ASP A 285 5.21 24.76 10.47
N ALA A 286 5.83 23.75 11.10
CA ALA A 286 6.18 23.79 12.53
C ALA A 286 7.17 24.93 12.86
N LEU A 287 8.16 25.18 12.00
CA LEU A 287 9.09 26.31 12.16
C LEU A 287 8.40 27.68 12.03
N ASP A 288 7.47 27.81 11.08
CA ASP A 288 6.72 29.05 10.85
C ASP A 288 5.77 29.34 12.02
N ASP A 289 5.11 28.31 12.54
CA ASP A 289 4.25 28.40 13.72
C ASP A 289 5.06 28.83 14.95
N ALA A 290 6.20 28.17 15.23
CA ALA A 290 7.08 28.54 16.35
C ALA A 290 7.61 29.98 16.24
N GLN A 291 7.93 30.44 15.03
CA GLN A 291 8.38 31.82 14.79
C GLN A 291 7.24 32.84 15.02
N SER A 292 6.01 32.51 14.63
CA SER A 292 4.85 33.37 14.84
C SER A 292 4.51 33.55 16.33
N HIS A 293 4.61 32.47 17.11
CA HIS A 293 4.40 32.50 18.57
C HIS A 293 5.49 33.30 19.30
N ALA A 294 6.75 33.20 18.86
CA ALA A 294 7.85 34.00 19.42
C ALA A 294 7.67 35.52 19.19
N ILE A 295 7.09 35.92 18.05
CA ILE A 295 6.80 37.33 17.74
C ILE A 295 5.57 37.83 18.53
N GLY A 296 4.55 36.98 18.72
CA GLY A 296 3.38 37.29 19.55
C GLY A 296 3.73 37.55 21.02
N ALA A 297 4.54 36.67 21.62
CA ALA A 297 5.01 36.82 23.01
C ALA A 297 5.90 38.08 23.19
N ALA A 298 6.72 38.41 22.20
CA ALA A 298 7.51 39.64 22.22
C ALA A 298 6.64 40.91 22.13
N SER A 299 5.51 40.86 21.42
CA SER A 299 4.55 41.97 21.31
C SER A 299 3.73 42.18 22.58
N ASP A 300 3.32 41.12 23.27
CA ASP A 300 2.54 41.22 24.52
C ASP A 300 3.38 41.67 25.72
N SER A 301 4.69 41.40 25.72
CA SER A 301 5.61 41.87 26.75
C SER A 301 5.92 43.39 26.71
N ALA A 302 5.49 44.09 25.66
CA ALA A 302 5.77 45.53 25.47
C ALA A 302 4.68 46.46 26.03
N THR A 303 3.59 45.95 26.61
CA THR A 303 2.42 46.78 26.96
C THR A 303 1.88 46.68 28.39
N GLU A 304 2.62 46.13 29.35
CA GLU A 304 2.22 46.14 30.76
C GLU A 304 3.26 46.80 31.68
N GLN A 305 3.28 48.14 31.65
CA GLN A 305 3.68 48.96 32.80
C GLN A 305 2.60 50.02 33.06
N ALA A 306 1.57 49.67 33.85
CA ALA A 306 0.94 50.61 34.78
C ALA A 306 -0.08 49.94 35.73
N SER A 307 0.06 50.28 37.02
CA SER A 307 -0.95 50.34 38.09
C SER A 307 -1.34 49.05 38.86
N ASP A 308 -0.55 48.77 39.89
CA ASP A 308 -0.92 48.80 41.32
C ASP A 308 -2.42 48.75 41.72
N SER A 309 -2.85 47.68 42.44
CA SER A 309 -3.55 47.70 43.76
C SER A 309 -4.64 46.63 44.01
N ALA A 310 -4.33 45.67 44.90
CA ALA A 310 -5.18 45.11 46.01
C ALA A 310 -6.31 44.04 45.74
N PRO A 311 -6.77 43.25 46.75
CA PRO A 311 -6.66 41.77 46.73
C PRO A 311 -7.95 40.94 47.06
N LYS A 312 -7.80 39.59 47.10
CA LYS A 312 -8.72 38.49 47.54
C LYS A 312 -9.64 37.95 46.43
N GLN A 313 -9.92 36.64 46.28
CA GLN A 313 -10.08 35.56 47.27
C GLN A 313 -10.18 34.20 46.50
N GLU A 314 -9.57 33.12 47.01
CA GLU A 314 -9.97 31.74 46.63
C GLU A 314 -11.36 31.42 47.20
N PRO A 315 -12.12 30.48 46.58
CA PRO A 315 -12.08 29.10 47.09
C PRO A 315 -12.08 28.00 46.02
N ALA A 316 -11.52 26.86 46.43
CA ALA A 316 -11.40 25.57 45.76
C ALA A 316 -12.71 24.92 45.25
N SER A 317 -12.62 24.09 44.20
CA SER A 317 -12.85 22.62 44.23
C SER A 317 -13.15 22.02 42.83
N SER A 318 -12.88 20.71 42.72
CA SER A 318 -12.98 19.74 41.58
C SER A 318 -11.91 19.93 40.50
N ASP A 319 -10.84 19.15 40.39
CA ASP A 319 -10.61 17.70 40.59
C ASP A 319 -11.31 16.82 39.54
N GLU A 320 -11.19 17.15 38.24
CA GLU A 320 -11.46 16.25 37.08
C GLU A 320 -10.73 16.72 35.77
N THR A 321 -9.50 17.26 35.82
CA THR A 321 -8.74 17.68 34.60
C THR A 321 -7.33 17.12 34.45
N GLU A 322 -6.79 16.37 35.40
CA GLU A 322 -5.38 15.95 35.34
C GLU A 322 -5.08 14.84 34.30
N GLU A 323 -6.07 14.11 33.77
CA GLU A 323 -5.81 13.05 32.77
C GLU A 323 -5.81 13.54 31.30
N LEU A 324 -6.24 14.77 31.02
CA LEU A 324 -6.21 15.36 29.67
C LEU A 324 -4.97 16.26 29.47
N ASP A 325 -4.49 16.89 30.55
CA ASP A 325 -3.26 17.68 30.53
C ASP A 325 -2.03 16.78 30.27
N ASP A 326 -2.00 15.54 30.73
CA ASP A 326 -0.89 14.60 30.49
C ASP A 326 -0.67 14.24 28.99
N VAL A 327 -1.71 14.30 28.16
CA VAL A 327 -1.61 14.03 26.71
C VAL A 327 -1.28 15.30 25.94
N GLU A 328 -1.72 16.46 26.43
CA GLU A 328 -1.41 17.77 25.85
C GLU A 328 0.05 18.16 26.17
N ASP A 329 0.52 17.92 27.40
CA ASP A 329 1.91 18.12 27.85
C ASP A 329 2.92 17.23 27.10
N MET A 330 2.51 16.04 26.66
CA MET A 330 3.35 15.16 25.83
C MET A 330 3.61 15.72 24.42
N TRP A 331 2.78 16.67 23.98
CA TRP A 331 2.93 17.40 22.72
C TRP A 331 3.61 18.77 22.93
N GLU A 332 3.77 19.21 24.20
CA GLU A 332 4.34 20.51 24.57
C GLU A 332 5.88 20.50 24.76
N GLN A 333 6.54 19.33 24.80
CA GLN A 333 8.01 19.25 24.70
C GLN A 333 8.47 19.38 23.24
N ASN A 334 8.13 20.52 22.64
CA ASN A 334 8.52 20.87 21.29
C ASN A 334 9.97 21.40 21.31
N VAL A 335 10.88 20.71 20.60
CA VAL A 335 12.29 21.12 20.42
C VAL A 335 12.39 22.60 19.99
N LEU A 336 11.39 23.07 19.23
CA LEU A 336 11.30 24.42 18.68
C LEU A 336 10.99 25.52 19.71
N ALA A 337 10.69 25.17 20.97
CA ALA A 337 10.56 26.15 22.06
C ALA A 337 11.91 26.84 22.32
N SER A 338 13.03 26.14 22.11
CA SER A 338 14.38 26.67 22.27
C SER A 338 14.91 27.34 21.00
N GLU A 339 15.76 28.37 21.14
CA GLU A 339 16.47 28.98 20.00
C GLU A 339 17.40 27.95 19.32
N GLU A 340 18.05 27.10 20.11
CA GLU A 340 18.97 26.07 19.61
C GLU A 340 18.25 24.98 18.81
N GLY A 341 17.06 24.57 19.26
CA GLY A 341 16.19 23.66 18.54
C GLY A 341 15.70 24.24 17.22
N ARG A 342 15.31 25.53 17.20
CA ARG A 342 14.95 26.24 15.95
C ARG A 342 16.12 26.33 14.96
N VAL A 343 17.34 26.59 15.43
CA VAL A 343 18.55 26.58 14.57
C VAL A 343 18.80 25.19 14.00
N THR A 344 18.69 24.15 14.83
CA THR A 344 18.86 22.75 14.41
C THR A 344 17.82 22.34 13.37
N ALA A 345 16.53 22.57 13.65
CA ALA A 345 15.44 22.27 12.74
C ALA A 345 15.57 23.04 11.40
N ARG A 346 16.04 24.29 11.42
CA ARG A 346 16.31 25.05 10.18
C ARG A 346 17.44 24.41 9.36
N ALA A 347 18.50 23.94 10.02
CA ALA A 347 19.60 23.28 9.35
C ALA A 347 19.19 21.90 8.79
N VAL A 348 18.33 21.16 9.50
CA VAL A 348 17.69 19.93 9.01
C VAL A 348 16.83 20.23 7.78
N LEU A 349 16.02 21.28 7.83
CA LEU A 349 15.20 21.70 6.70
C LEU A 349 16.04 21.97 5.44
N ASP A 350 17.17 22.67 5.56
CA ASP A 350 18.07 22.92 4.43
C ASP A 350 18.67 21.62 3.87
N LEU A 351 18.98 20.66 4.75
CA LEU A 351 19.52 19.35 4.39
C LEU A 351 18.49 18.49 3.64
N VAL A 352 17.26 18.39 4.16
CA VAL A 352 16.18 17.62 3.50
C VAL A 352 15.77 18.27 2.18
N THR A 353 15.74 19.61 2.11
CA THR A 353 15.53 20.36 0.87
C THR A 353 16.57 19.99 -0.19
N SER A 354 17.81 19.79 0.22
CA SER A 354 18.92 19.44 -0.67
C SER A 354 18.84 18.00 -1.15
N GLY A 355 18.42 17.06 -0.29
CA GLY A 355 18.19 15.67 -0.71
C GLY A 355 16.97 15.52 -1.64
N ILE A 356 15.90 16.30 -1.46
CA ILE A 356 14.78 16.32 -2.43
C ILE A 356 15.26 16.80 -3.81
N LYS A 357 16.12 17.83 -3.87
CA LYS A 357 16.74 18.28 -5.13
C LYS A 357 17.64 17.21 -5.74
N LEU A 358 18.37 16.45 -4.91
CA LEU A 358 19.16 15.31 -5.36
C LEU A 358 18.27 14.25 -6.02
N VAL A 359 17.19 13.81 -5.38
CA VAL A 359 16.24 12.84 -5.93
C VAL A 359 15.67 13.32 -7.27
N GLN A 360 15.29 14.59 -7.37
CA GLN A 360 14.83 15.19 -8.63
C GLN A 360 15.89 15.17 -9.74
N SER A 361 17.17 15.32 -9.39
CA SER A 361 18.27 15.20 -10.35
C SER A 361 18.47 13.75 -10.79
N LEU A 362 18.53 12.82 -9.85
CA LEU A 362 18.75 11.39 -10.10
C LEU A 362 17.60 10.75 -10.89
N SER A 363 16.36 11.17 -10.65
CA SER A 363 15.20 10.68 -11.41
C SER A 363 15.33 10.93 -12.92
N LYS A 364 16.10 11.96 -13.34
CA LYS A 364 16.36 12.27 -14.75
C LYS A 364 17.46 11.40 -15.35
N SER A 365 18.33 10.81 -14.53
CA SER A 365 19.45 9.96 -14.96
C SER A 365 19.21 8.46 -14.75
N LEU A 366 17.98 8.05 -14.41
CA LEU A 366 17.66 6.65 -14.17
C LEU A 366 18.06 5.72 -15.34
N PRO A 367 18.65 4.55 -15.03
CA PRO A 367 19.15 3.63 -16.05
C PRO A 367 17.99 2.81 -16.65
N LYS A 368 17.47 3.26 -17.80
CA LYS A 368 16.34 2.62 -18.52
C LYS A 368 16.56 1.16 -18.91
N ASP A 369 17.82 0.79 -19.16
CA ASP A 369 18.22 -0.53 -19.63
C ASP A 369 18.97 -1.33 -18.54
N ALA A 370 18.83 -0.93 -17.27
CA ALA A 370 19.37 -1.71 -16.15
C ALA A 370 18.64 -3.05 -16.00
N SER A 371 19.33 -4.01 -15.39
CA SER A 371 18.70 -5.28 -14.98
C SER A 371 17.61 -5.04 -13.94
N GLU A 372 16.62 -5.93 -13.90
CA GLU A 372 15.48 -5.79 -12.98
C GLU A 372 15.91 -5.73 -11.51
N HIS A 373 16.92 -6.52 -11.12
CA HIS A 373 17.50 -6.47 -9.78
C HIS A 373 18.09 -5.11 -9.44
N ARG A 374 18.77 -4.45 -10.40
CA ARG A 374 19.34 -3.12 -10.18
C ARG A 374 18.24 -2.08 -9.99
N LEU A 375 17.13 -2.20 -10.72
CA LEU A 375 15.97 -1.32 -10.54
C LEU A 375 15.33 -1.53 -9.16
N ASP A 376 15.21 -2.78 -8.70
CA ASP A 376 14.73 -3.11 -7.35
C ASP A 376 15.65 -2.53 -6.26
N ASP A 377 16.98 -2.63 -6.43
CA ASP A 377 17.95 -2.04 -5.51
C ASP A 377 17.82 -0.52 -5.40
N ILE A 378 17.64 0.18 -6.53
CA ILE A 378 17.43 1.64 -6.52
C ILE A 378 16.16 1.99 -5.74
N ALA A 379 15.07 1.23 -5.92
CA ALA A 379 13.85 1.47 -5.16
C ALA A 379 14.02 1.22 -3.66
N ASN A 380 14.77 0.19 -3.26
CA ASN A 380 15.08 -0.06 -1.85
C ASN A 380 15.87 1.12 -1.24
N CYS A 381 16.84 1.67 -1.96
CA CYS A 381 17.56 2.88 -1.51
C CYS A 381 16.63 4.10 -1.41
N MET A 382 15.63 4.23 -2.30
CA MET A 382 14.65 5.31 -2.25
C MET A 382 13.69 5.18 -1.06
N ASP A 383 13.18 3.98 -0.79
CA ASP A 383 12.33 3.71 0.38
C ASP A 383 13.13 3.98 1.67
N ALA A 384 14.40 3.55 1.74
CA ALA A 384 15.28 3.83 2.88
C ALA A 384 15.58 5.33 3.06
N LEU A 385 15.76 6.07 1.97
CA LEU A 385 15.97 7.53 2.03
C LEU A 385 14.73 8.26 2.55
N ALA A 386 13.54 7.88 2.09
CA ALA A 386 12.29 8.47 2.57
C ALA A 386 12.08 8.19 4.08
N ALA A 387 12.32 6.95 4.51
CA ALA A 387 12.24 6.59 5.93
C ALA A 387 13.27 7.35 6.78
N ALA A 388 14.53 7.44 6.34
CA ALA A 388 15.55 8.20 7.05
C ALA A 388 15.24 9.71 7.11
N GLN A 389 14.55 10.26 6.11
CA GLN A 389 14.09 11.65 6.16
C GLN A 389 12.98 11.83 7.20
N ASP A 390 12.03 10.92 7.25
CA ASP A 390 10.93 10.92 8.22
C ASP A 390 11.46 10.86 9.66
N GLU A 391 12.39 9.93 9.93
CA GLU A 391 13.08 9.81 11.22
C GLU A 391 13.88 11.07 11.58
N LEU A 392 14.54 11.70 10.60
CA LEU A 392 15.29 12.94 10.81
C LEU A 392 14.36 14.13 11.09
N THR A 393 13.24 14.24 10.37
CA THR A 393 12.22 15.27 10.63
C THR A 393 11.63 15.09 12.03
N CYS A 394 11.28 13.85 12.41
CA CYS A 394 10.76 13.53 13.74
C CYS A 394 11.75 13.94 14.84
N ALA A 395 13.02 13.53 14.72
CA ALA A 395 14.07 13.90 15.69
C ALA A 395 14.33 15.41 15.77
N ALA A 396 14.01 16.17 14.72
CA ALA A 396 14.16 17.63 14.71
C ALA A 396 12.98 18.38 15.33
N LEU A 397 11.81 17.73 15.43
CA LEU A 397 10.57 18.32 15.93
C LEU A 397 10.28 17.94 17.39
N PHE A 398 10.59 16.71 17.77
CA PHE A 398 10.19 16.13 19.06
C PHE A 398 11.40 15.82 19.93
N GLU A 399 11.33 16.17 21.22
CA GLU A 399 12.28 15.70 22.22
C GLU A 399 11.91 14.27 22.60
N ASP A 400 12.89 13.37 22.59
CA ASP A 400 12.70 11.98 23.01
C ASP A 400 13.56 11.76 24.26
N ASP A 401 12.91 11.41 25.38
CA ASP A 401 13.58 11.07 26.64
C ASP A 401 14.42 9.78 26.51
N SER A 402 14.25 9.04 25.42
CA SER A 402 15.08 7.89 25.06
C SER A 402 16.24 8.31 24.16
N SER A 403 17.47 7.93 24.51
CA SER A 403 18.69 8.30 23.77
C SER A 403 18.79 7.76 22.32
N GLU A 404 17.71 7.21 21.75
CA GLU A 404 17.68 6.50 20.47
C GLU A 404 17.39 7.41 19.25
N THR A 405 16.72 8.55 19.42
CA THR A 405 16.39 9.54 18.37
C THR A 405 17.28 10.77 18.48
N ASN A 406 18.59 10.55 18.33
CA ASN A 406 19.56 11.63 18.26
C ASN A 406 19.59 12.23 16.85
N VAL A 407 19.32 13.53 16.70
CA VAL A 407 19.40 14.27 15.42
C VAL A 407 20.70 13.98 14.67
N ASN A 408 21.83 13.80 15.37
CA ASN A 408 23.11 13.45 14.74
C ASN A 408 23.10 12.05 14.13
N ALA A 409 22.51 11.07 14.82
CA ALA A 409 22.39 9.71 14.31
C ALA A 409 21.47 9.67 13.08
N SER A 410 20.29 10.31 13.17
CA SER A 410 19.35 10.42 12.04
C SER A 410 19.94 11.19 10.87
N THR A 411 20.76 12.22 11.13
CA THR A 411 21.48 12.96 10.08
C THR A 411 22.49 12.07 9.36
N ILE A 412 23.24 11.24 10.10
CA ILE A 412 24.20 10.30 9.50
C ILE A 412 23.45 9.28 8.64
N ALA A 413 22.37 8.69 9.18
CA ALA A 413 21.55 7.72 8.45
C ALA A 413 20.97 8.31 7.15
N TYR A 414 20.45 9.54 7.20
CA TYR A 414 19.92 10.25 6.04
C TYR A 414 20.98 10.52 4.97
N VAL A 415 22.17 10.98 5.38
CA VAL A 415 23.28 11.25 4.46
C VAL A 415 23.80 9.95 3.83
N ASP A 416 23.90 8.89 4.61
CA ASP A 416 24.31 7.57 4.11
C ASP A 416 23.27 7.01 3.12
N ALA A 417 21.98 7.20 3.39
CA ALA A 417 20.91 6.83 2.45
C ALA A 417 21.02 7.63 1.12
N CYS A 418 21.32 8.94 1.20
CA CYS A 418 21.58 9.76 0.01
C CYS A 418 22.75 9.22 -0.81
N LYS A 419 23.85 8.84 -0.14
CA LYS A 419 25.05 8.27 -0.79
C LYS A 419 24.75 6.96 -1.48
N GLN A 420 24.11 6.03 -0.77
CA GLN A 420 23.75 4.72 -1.32
C GLN A 420 22.89 4.88 -2.57
N LEU A 421 21.90 5.78 -2.55
CA LEU A 421 21.08 6.07 -3.73
C LEU A 421 21.92 6.59 -4.91
N CYS A 422 22.80 7.57 -4.68
CA CYS A 422 23.68 8.10 -5.71
C CYS A 422 24.61 7.06 -6.33
N GLU A 423 25.21 6.21 -5.50
CA GLU A 423 26.09 5.14 -5.93
C GLU A 423 25.35 4.14 -6.83
N ARG A 424 24.09 3.80 -6.49
CA ARG A 424 23.29 2.86 -7.28
C ARG A 424 22.78 3.43 -8.61
N VAL A 425 22.44 4.72 -8.64
CA VAL A 425 21.94 5.39 -9.85
C VAL A 425 23.08 5.73 -10.82
N ASP A 426 24.07 6.50 -10.37
CA ASP A 426 25.03 7.18 -11.25
C ASP A 426 26.51 7.01 -10.85
N GLY A 427 26.81 6.43 -9.68
CA GLY A 427 28.20 6.26 -9.21
C GLY A 427 28.95 7.57 -8.93
N ARG A 428 28.25 8.69 -8.77
CA ARG A 428 28.83 10.01 -8.46
C ARG A 428 28.84 10.28 -6.95
N THR A 429 29.81 11.08 -6.49
CA THR A 429 29.89 11.60 -5.11
C THR A 429 29.09 12.91 -4.94
N ILE A 430 28.62 13.18 -3.72
CA ILE A 430 27.67 14.28 -3.40
C ILE A 430 28.35 15.36 -2.52
N PRO A 431 29.09 16.32 -3.10
CA PRO A 431 29.82 17.31 -2.30
C PRO A 431 28.92 18.24 -1.48
N ASP A 432 27.72 18.57 -1.95
CA ASP A 432 26.86 19.56 -1.31
C ASP A 432 26.14 19.03 -0.05
N ILE A 433 25.73 17.76 -0.04
CA ILE A 433 25.04 17.14 1.11
C ILE A 433 26.03 16.87 2.26
N GLU A 434 27.25 16.45 1.94
CA GLU A 434 28.29 16.23 2.97
C GLU A 434 28.72 17.53 3.65
N SER A 435 28.80 18.63 2.90
CA SER A 435 29.09 19.95 3.43
C SER A 435 28.02 20.43 4.41
N LEU A 436 26.74 20.24 4.08
CA LEU A 436 25.61 20.61 4.95
C LEU A 436 25.57 19.74 6.22
N ALA A 437 25.75 18.43 6.09
CA ALA A 437 25.80 17.53 7.24
C ALA A 437 26.97 17.83 8.19
N SER A 438 28.12 18.20 7.64
CA SER A 438 29.29 18.59 8.43
C SER A 438 29.06 19.89 9.20
N LYS A 439 28.33 20.84 8.61
CA LYS A 439 27.92 22.08 9.30
C LYS A 439 26.96 21.78 10.44
N LEU A 440 25.99 20.89 10.23
CA LEU A 440 25.03 20.47 11.26
C LEU A 440 25.71 19.86 12.48
N LYS A 441 26.73 19.03 12.27
CA LYS A 441 27.57 18.46 13.34
C LYS A 441 28.41 19.50 14.08
N SER A 442 28.82 20.57 13.39
CA SER A 442 29.64 21.64 14.00
C SER A 442 28.82 22.69 14.76
N SER A 443 27.51 22.75 14.53
CA SER A 443 26.60 23.70 15.16
C SER A 443 25.99 23.21 16.48
N GLN A 444 26.22 21.97 16.88
CA GLN A 444 25.76 21.44 18.17
C GLN A 444 26.89 21.42 19.21
N PRO A 445 26.62 21.72 20.49
CA PRO A 445 27.62 21.69 21.55
C PRO A 445 28.13 20.25 21.75
N SER A 446 29.43 20.13 21.97
CA SER A 446 30.04 18.89 22.44
C SER A 446 29.41 18.53 23.80
N THR A 447 28.79 17.36 23.86
CA THR A 447 28.26 16.76 25.09
C THR A 447 29.31 16.65 26.18
#